data_AF-A0A3S0DUI4-F1
#
_entry.id   AF-A0A3S0DUI4-F1
#
_cell.length_a   1.000
_cell.length_b   1.000
_cell.length_c   1.000
_cell.angle_alpha   90.00
_cell.angle_beta   90.00
_cell.angle_gamma   90.00
#
_symmetry.space_group_name_H-M   'P 1'
#
loop_
_entity.id
_entity.type
_entity.pdbx_description
1 polymer ?
#
loop_
_entity_poly.entity_id
_entity_poly.type
_entity_poly.pdbx_seq_one_letter_code
_entity_poly.pdbx_strand_id
1 'polypeptide(L)'
;FVGDTLFAIGCGRVIEGDMKMMWTSLATLMKLPADTAVYCGHEYTQANARFALTIEPGNAELQKRAKEVDALRAAGKPTLPTSIGLEIATNPFLRPSSPEIQERLGMKGRADWEIFGEVRERKNRG
;
A
#
# COMPACT_ATOMS: atom_id res chain seq x y z
N PHE A 1 -14.10 -5.62 7.17
CA PHE A 1 -12.87 -5.75 7.98
C PHE A 1 -11.86 -6.56 7.17
N VAL A 2 -10.63 -6.06 7.02
CA VAL A 2 -9.57 -6.68 6.19
C VAL A 2 -8.49 -7.39 7.01
N GLY A 3 -8.66 -7.45 8.34
CA GLY A 3 -7.67 -8.01 9.26
C GLY A 3 -6.29 -7.40 9.03
N ASP A 4 -5.29 -8.27 8.93
CA ASP A 4 -3.90 -7.89 8.64
C ASP A 4 -3.54 -7.96 7.14
N THR A 5 -4.51 -8.14 6.24
CA THR A 5 -4.24 -8.26 4.80
C THR A 5 -3.90 -6.89 4.20
N LEU A 6 -4.75 -5.89 4.44
CA LEU A 6 -4.62 -4.53 3.93
C LEU A 6 -4.55 -3.53 5.09
N PHE A 7 -3.54 -2.67 5.06
CA PHE A 7 -3.39 -1.53 5.97
C PHE A 7 -3.45 -0.24 5.16
N ALA A 8 -3.72 0.90 5.80
CA ALA A 8 -3.57 2.18 5.11
C ALA A 8 -2.11 2.37 4.62
N ILE A 9 -1.96 2.51 3.31
CA ILE A 9 -0.67 2.63 2.58
C ILE A 9 0.24 1.39 2.78
N GLY A 10 -0.32 0.24 3.20
CA GLY A 10 0.46 -0.96 3.46
C GLY A 10 -0.28 -2.26 3.19
N CYS A 11 0.42 -3.37 3.35
CA CYS A 11 -0.15 -4.71 3.46
C CYS A 11 0.51 -5.45 4.63
N GLY A 12 -0.11 -6.58 5.02
CA GLY A 12 0.47 -7.49 5.99
C GLY A 12 1.80 -8.09 5.57
N ARG A 13 2.50 -8.68 6.54
CA ARG A 13 3.61 -9.58 6.24
C ARG A 13 3.06 -10.91 5.74
N VAL A 14 3.75 -11.54 4.80
CA VAL A 14 3.45 -12.91 4.38
C VAL A 14 4.18 -13.84 5.35
N ILE A 15 3.48 -14.32 6.38
CA ILE A 15 4.03 -15.25 7.38
C ILE A 15 3.72 -16.69 6.98
N GLU A 16 2.51 -16.93 6.47
CA GLU A 16 2.06 -18.21 5.92
C GLU A 16 1.62 -18.00 4.46
N GLY A 17 1.91 -18.97 3.59
CA GLY A 17 1.65 -18.89 2.14
C GLY A 17 2.77 -18.23 1.34
N ASP A 18 2.46 -17.79 0.12
CA ASP A 18 3.41 -17.15 -0.80
C ASP A 18 2.94 -15.76 -1.28
N MET A 19 3.84 -15.02 -1.95
CA MET A 19 3.55 -13.66 -2.45
C MET A 19 2.40 -13.65 -3.47
N LYS A 20 2.23 -14.73 -4.25
CA LYS A 20 1.19 -14.83 -5.27
C LYS A 20 -0.18 -15.03 -4.63
N MET A 21 -0.26 -15.81 -3.55
CA MET A 21 -1.47 -15.97 -2.73
C MET A 21 -1.87 -14.63 -2.12
N MET A 22 -0.94 -13.92 -1.47
CA MET A 22 -1.22 -12.60 -0.89
C MET A 22 -1.67 -11.59 -1.94
N TRP A 23 -0.99 -11.55 -3.10
CA TRP A 23 -1.42 -10.71 -4.22
C TRP A 23 -2.84 -11.05 -4.69
N THR A 24 -3.20 -12.33 -4.79
CA THR A 24 -4.55 -12.75 -5.20
C THR A 24 -5.62 -12.24 -4.22
N SER A 25 -5.33 -12.24 -2.92
CA SER A 25 -6.21 -11.66 -1.90
C SER A 25 -6.35 -10.14 -2.07
N LEU A 26 -5.24 -9.42 -2.27
CA LEU A 26 -5.25 -7.97 -2.49
C LEU A 26 -5.98 -7.58 -3.78
N ALA A 27 -5.73 -8.30 -4.87
CA ALA A 27 -6.41 -8.12 -6.15
C ALA A 27 -7.92 -8.37 -6.06
N THR A 28 -8.36 -9.22 -5.13
CA THR A 28 -9.80 -9.41 -4.84
C THR A 28 -10.38 -8.20 -4.11
N LEU A 29 -9.67 -7.66 -3.12
CA LEU A 29 -10.08 -6.44 -2.41
C LEU A 29 -10.15 -5.21 -3.33
N MET A 30 -9.24 -5.10 -4.30
CA MET A 30 -9.22 -4.01 -5.28
C MET A 30 -10.45 -3.96 -6.20
N LYS A 31 -11.25 -5.04 -6.26
CA LYS A 31 -12.50 -5.08 -7.05
C LYS A 31 -13.70 -4.53 -6.31
N LEU A 32 -13.57 -4.20 -5.03
CA LEU A 32 -14.62 -3.58 -4.24
C LEU A 32 -14.88 -2.12 -4.70
N PRO A 33 -16.07 -1.57 -4.45
CA PRO A 33 -16.37 -0.17 -4.74
C PRO A 33 -15.33 0.78 -4.12
N ALA A 34 -14.98 1.85 -4.84
CA ALA A 34 -13.90 2.76 -4.43
C ALA A 34 -14.15 3.46 -3.08
N ASP A 35 -15.42 3.65 -2.72
CA ASP A 35 -15.88 4.23 -1.45
C ASP A 35 -15.95 3.21 -0.29
N THR A 36 -15.65 1.94 -0.55
CA THR A 36 -15.64 0.90 0.49
C THR A 36 -14.64 1.26 1.58
N ALA A 37 -15.15 1.51 2.79
CA ALA A 37 -14.35 1.86 3.95
C ALA A 37 -13.53 0.65 4.44
N VAL A 38 -12.25 0.88 4.68
CA VAL A 38 -11.29 -0.08 5.17
C VAL A 38 -10.88 0.30 6.60
N TYR A 39 -11.23 -0.58 7.53
CA TYR A 39 -10.85 -0.50 8.94
C TYR A 39 -9.76 -1.54 9.20
N CYS A 40 -8.54 -1.09 9.49
CA CYS A 40 -7.41 -1.93 9.90
C CYS A 40 -7.07 -1.70 11.37
N GLY A 41 -6.51 -2.71 12.04
CA GLY A 41 -6.32 -2.70 13.50
C GLY A 41 -5.18 -1.83 14.04
N HIS A 42 -4.37 -1.21 13.18
CA HIS A 42 -3.12 -0.55 13.57
C HIS A 42 -2.90 0.79 12.85
N GLU A 43 -2.44 1.79 13.62
CA GLU A 43 -2.11 3.15 13.15
C GLU A 43 -0.67 3.20 12.57
N TYR A 44 -0.42 2.41 11.51
CA TYR A 44 0.88 2.34 10.83
C TYR A 44 1.01 3.29 9.64
N THR A 45 -0.03 4.07 9.34
CA THR A 45 -0.16 4.86 8.11
C THR A 45 1.01 5.81 7.87
N GLN A 46 1.53 6.45 8.92
CA GLN A 46 2.66 7.38 8.80
C GLN A 46 3.96 6.67 8.42
N ALA A 47 4.26 5.53 9.06
CA ALA A 47 5.43 4.73 8.71
C ALA A 47 5.30 4.14 7.30
N ASN A 48 4.09 3.69 6.95
CA ASN A 48 3.75 3.19 5.62
C ASN A 48 3.92 4.27 4.55
N ALA A 49 3.49 5.51 4.81
CA ALA A 49 3.65 6.63 3.89
C ALA A 49 5.13 6.95 3.62
N ARG A 50 5.96 6.96 4.67
CA ARG A 50 7.42 7.14 4.52
C ARG A 50 8.03 6.07 3.63
N PHE A 51 7.68 4.80 3.85
CA PHE A 51 8.13 3.70 2.99
C PHE A 51 7.63 3.88 1.54
N ALA A 52 6.33 4.16 1.36
CA ALA A 52 5.74 4.28 0.03
C ALA A 52 6.38 5.38 -0.81
N LEU A 53 6.75 6.51 -0.20
CA LEU A 53 7.48 7.59 -0.89
C LEU A 53 8.88 7.18 -1.36
N THR A 54 9.48 6.14 -0.78
CA THR A 54 10.74 5.58 -1.31
C THR A 54 10.52 4.72 -2.56
N ILE A 55 9.31 4.17 -2.72
CA ILE A 55 8.93 3.28 -3.82
C ILE A 55 8.38 4.08 -5.01
N GLU A 56 7.50 5.04 -4.77
CA GLU A 56 6.82 5.83 -5.81
C GLU A 56 6.83 7.35 -5.46
N PRO A 57 8.01 7.99 -5.39
CA PRO A 57 8.14 9.40 -5.01
C PRO A 57 7.42 10.37 -5.96
N GLY A 58 7.18 10.02 -7.22
CA GLY A 58 6.49 10.84 -8.22
C GLY A 58 4.98 10.85 -8.10
N ASN A 59 4.38 10.00 -7.26
CA ASN A 59 2.93 9.94 -7.07
C ASN A 59 2.41 11.13 -6.24
N ALA A 60 1.82 12.12 -6.92
CA ALA A 60 1.28 13.33 -6.30
C ALA A 60 0.18 13.06 -5.26
N GLU A 61 -0.68 12.06 -5.49
CA GLU A 61 -1.73 11.67 -4.53
C GLU A 61 -1.11 11.08 -3.26
N LEU A 62 -0.07 10.25 -3.40
CA LEU A 62 0.68 9.73 -2.26
C LEU A 62 1.41 10.85 -1.49
N GLN A 63 2.04 11.79 -2.19
CA GLN A 63 2.70 12.93 -1.55
C GLN A 63 1.72 13.78 -0.73
N LYS A 64 0.55 14.09 -1.31
CA LYS A 64 -0.51 14.84 -0.63
C LYS A 64 -1.00 14.07 0.60
N ARG A 65 -1.32 12.79 0.42
CA ARG A 65 -1.79 11.91 1.49
C ARG A 65 -0.77 11.77 2.63
N ALA A 66 0.52 11.68 2.31
CA ALA A 66 1.58 11.62 3.31
C ALA A 66 1.61 12.88 4.19
N LYS A 67 1.47 14.07 3.59
CA LYS A 67 1.40 15.34 4.34
C LYS A 67 0.17 15.43 5.23
N GLU A 68 -0.98 14.98 4.74
CA GLU A 68 -2.22 14.91 5.52
C GLU A 68 -2.09 13.97 6.71
N VAL A 69 -1.49 12.79 6.49
CA VAL A 69 -1.18 11.81 7.54
C VAL A 69 -0.24 12.42 8.59
N ASP A 70 0.83 13.10 8.17
CA ASP A 70 1.74 13.78 9.11
C ASP A 70 1.02 14.84 9.96
N ALA A 71 0.16 15.66 9.34
CA ALA A 71 -0.61 16.67 10.05
C ALA A 71 -1.62 16.06 11.05
N LEU A 72 -2.31 14.98 10.66
CA LEU A 72 -3.24 14.26 11.54
C LEU A 72 -2.50 13.65 12.73
N ARG A 73 -1.36 12.99 12.49
CA ARG A 73 -0.56 12.36 13.55
C ARG A 73 0.06 13.40 14.49
N ALA A 74 0.55 14.52 13.97
CA ALA A 74 1.04 15.64 14.79
C ALA A 74 -0.06 16.23 15.69
N ALA A 75 -1.31 16.20 15.24
CA ALA A 75 -2.48 16.63 16.02
C ALA A 75 -3.08 15.53 16.92
N GLY A 76 -2.45 14.34 17.02
CA GLY A 76 -2.97 13.22 17.80
C GLY A 76 -4.24 12.57 17.24
N LYS A 77 -4.59 12.83 15.98
CA LYS A 77 -5.80 12.31 15.32
C LYS A 77 -5.53 10.96 14.64
N PRO A 78 -6.55 10.10 14.52
CA PRO A 78 -6.45 8.87 13.75
C PRO A 78 -6.39 9.17 12.24
N THR A 79 -5.80 8.26 11.47
CA THR A 79 -5.77 8.33 10.00
C THR A 79 -6.68 7.32 9.32
N LEU A 80 -7.50 6.65 10.13
CA LEU A 80 -8.45 5.61 9.74
C LEU A 80 -9.89 6.09 9.99
N PRO A 81 -10.88 5.57 9.25
CA PRO A 81 -10.76 4.58 8.18
C PRO A 81 -10.14 5.14 6.89
N THR A 82 -9.65 4.25 6.04
CA THR A 82 -9.30 4.57 4.64
C THR A 82 -10.38 4.03 3.69
N SER A 83 -10.22 4.17 2.37
CA SER A 83 -11.09 3.56 1.36
C SER A 83 -10.32 2.79 0.31
N ILE A 84 -10.96 1.84 -0.37
CA ILE A 84 -10.33 1.05 -1.44
C ILE A 84 -9.78 1.94 -2.56
N GLY A 85 -10.54 2.97 -2.96
CA GLY A 85 -10.10 3.92 -3.99
C GLY A 85 -8.85 4.69 -3.55
N LEU A 86 -8.79 5.13 -2.29
CA LEU A 86 -7.63 5.83 -1.74
C LEU A 86 -6.41 4.91 -1.65
N GLU A 87 -6.59 3.64 -1.29
CA GLU A 87 -5.52 2.66 -1.29
C GLU A 87 -5.01 2.36 -2.71
N ILE A 88 -5.87 2.18 -3.71
CA ILE A 88 -5.42 1.99 -5.10
C ILE A 88 -4.64 3.20 -5.62
N ALA A 89 -5.02 4.41 -5.21
CA ALA A 89 -4.34 5.64 -5.62
C ALA A 89 -2.94 5.80 -5.01
N THR A 90 -2.72 5.36 -3.77
CA THR A 90 -1.50 5.74 -3.02
C THR A 90 -0.73 4.57 -2.41
N ASN A 91 -1.25 3.34 -2.40
CA ASN A 91 -0.61 2.20 -1.76
C ASN A 91 0.27 1.46 -2.77
N PRO A 92 1.61 1.45 -2.61
CA PRO A 92 2.51 0.82 -3.59
C PRO A 92 2.28 -0.69 -3.74
N PHE A 93 1.70 -1.35 -2.72
CA PHE A 93 1.33 -2.77 -2.80
C PHE A 93 0.16 -3.06 -3.74
N LEU A 94 -0.66 -2.05 -4.05
CA LEU A 94 -1.82 -2.16 -4.95
C LEU A 94 -1.56 -1.55 -6.33
N ARG A 95 -0.31 -1.13 -6.60
CA ARG A 95 0.07 -0.39 -7.80
C ARG A 95 1.18 -1.06 -8.62
N PRO A 96 1.22 -2.40 -8.79
CA PRO A 96 2.30 -3.03 -9.55
C PRO A 96 2.31 -2.64 -11.05
N SER A 97 1.18 -2.12 -11.56
CA SER A 97 1.08 -1.58 -12.91
C SER A 97 1.64 -0.15 -13.08
N SER A 98 2.05 0.51 -11.98
CA SER A 98 2.64 1.85 -12.05
C SER A 98 3.96 1.82 -12.85
N PRO A 99 4.09 2.62 -13.94
CA PRO A 99 5.32 2.68 -14.71
C PRO A 99 6.52 3.12 -13.86
N GLU A 100 6.31 4.06 -12.93
CA GLU A 100 7.35 4.54 -12.02
C GLU A 100 7.84 3.42 -11.10
N ILE A 101 6.92 2.65 -10.51
CA ILE A 101 7.29 1.51 -9.66
C ILE A 101 8.06 0.48 -10.48
N GLN A 102 7.56 0.10 -11.66
CA GLN A 102 8.24 -0.86 -12.51
C GLN A 102 9.64 -0.41 -12.91
N GLU A 103 9.84 0.86 -13.22
CA GLU A 103 11.14 1.43 -13.57
C GLU A 103 12.09 1.43 -12.36
N ARG A 104 11.64 1.93 -11.20
CA ARG A 104 12.46 1.98 -9.97
C ARG A 104 12.84 0.62 -9.42
N LEU A 105 12.02 -0.40 -9.68
CA LEU A 105 12.31 -1.79 -9.32
C LEU A 105 13.10 -2.53 -10.40
N GLY A 106 13.22 -1.99 -11.62
CA GLY A 106 13.82 -2.70 -12.76
C GLY A 106 13.00 -3.92 -13.20
N MET A 107 11.67 -3.86 -13.03
CA MET A 107 10.75 -5.00 -13.20
C MET A 107 9.70 -4.74 -14.29
N LYS A 108 10.03 -3.92 -15.29
CA LYS A 108 9.15 -3.65 -16.43
C LYS A 108 8.76 -4.95 -17.13
N GLY A 109 7.46 -5.16 -17.34
CA GLY A 109 6.91 -6.35 -18.00
C GLY A 109 6.88 -7.63 -17.14
N ARG A 110 7.23 -7.54 -15.85
CA ARG A 110 7.05 -8.65 -14.89
C ARG A 110 5.60 -8.78 -14.47
N ALA A 111 5.24 -9.94 -13.94
CA ALA A 111 3.89 -10.17 -13.46
C ALA A 111 3.63 -9.35 -12.19
N ASP A 112 2.40 -8.87 -12.01
CA ASP A 112 2.03 -7.99 -10.89
C ASP A 112 2.38 -8.57 -9.51
N TRP A 113 2.21 -9.88 -9.34
CA TRP A 113 2.53 -10.56 -8.07
C TRP A 113 4.04 -10.59 -7.77
N GLU A 114 4.90 -10.56 -8.80
CA GLU A 114 6.36 -10.48 -8.63
C GLU A 114 6.77 -9.08 -8.18
N ILE A 115 6.18 -8.05 -8.81
CA ILE A 115 6.39 -6.65 -8.46
C ILE A 115 5.91 -6.37 -7.04
N PHE A 116 4.71 -6.86 -6.69
CA PHE A 116 4.21 -6.85 -5.32
C PHE A 116 5.19 -7.51 -4.34
N GLY A 117 5.71 -8.69 -4.69
CA GLY A 117 6.67 -9.43 -3.88
C GLY A 117 7.95 -8.64 -3.62
N GLU A 118 8.51 -7.98 -4.63
CA GLU A 118 9.70 -7.13 -4.48
C GLU A 118 9.42 -5.92 -3.57
N VAL A 119 8.29 -5.23 -3.72
CA VAL A 119 7.89 -4.13 -2.80
C VAL A 119 7.79 -4.66 -1.37
N ARG A 120 7.25 -5.88 -1.19
CA ARG A 120 7.10 -6.51 0.13
C ARG A 120 8.43 -6.86 0.77
N GLU A 121 9.36 -7.40 -0.01
CA GLU A 121 10.72 -7.69 0.44
C GLU A 121 11.48 -6.43 0.84
N ARG A 122 11.36 -5.34 0.07
CA ARG A 122 11.96 -4.05 0.44
C ARG A 122 11.44 -3.53 1.78
N LYS A 123 10.12 -3.62 2.01
CA LYS A 123 9.52 -3.23 3.30
C LYS A 123 9.89 -4.16 4.46
N ASN A 124 10.32 -5.40 4.19
CA ASN A 124 10.78 -6.30 5.24
C ASN A 124 12.20 -5.96 5.73
N ARG A 125 12.99 -5.24 4.92
CA ARG A 125 14.40 -4.89 5.21
C ARG A 125 14.60 -3.49 5.79
N GLY A 126 13.61 -2.61 5.65
CA GLY A 126 13.64 -1.22 6.16
C GLY A 126 12.75 -1.06 7.38
#